data_AF-A0A6I8LWY8-F1
#
_entry.id   AF-A0A6I8LWY8-F1
#
_cell.length_a   1.000
_cell.length_b   1.000
_cell.length_c   1.000
_cell.angle_alpha   90.00
_cell.angle_beta   90.00
_cell.angle_gamma   90.00
#
_symmetry.space_group_name_H-M   'P 1'
#
loop_
_entity.id
_entity.type
_entity.pdbx_description
1 polymer ?
#
loop_
_entity_poly.entity_id
_entity_poly.type
_entity_poly.pdbx_seq_one_letter_code
_entity_poly.pdbx_strand_id
1 'polypeptide(L)'
;MISNRKILTLLAAGLLLTTGCDSVRQVASPAAVSTTATPPTTETPTDTPTTTETTAETTSEETTTEEETTTSETEEASRSTTGSYDVTISGSVSGHSFRRSATLRIVETISSTGSTNDVNPVDVCLASGNPAAQPQPGAIRFGSNSGCLSGTGAADLDLASVDADGGTIDVEPVESMAATGGNLFTASTSIAACPYYPVSGRLRVTVDGGDVSGSVEFTGYGGAFCPSTVYDAKISG
;
A
#
# COMPACT_ATOMS: atom_id res chain seq x y z
N MET A 1 39.88 -25.47 10.18
CA MET A 1 40.67 -24.25 9.93
C MET A 1 40.94 -24.13 8.44
N ILE A 2 40.09 -23.43 7.69
CA ILE A 2 40.35 -23.06 6.29
C ILE A 2 39.94 -21.60 6.13
N SER A 3 40.95 -20.78 5.83
CA SER A 3 40.89 -19.33 5.75
C SER A 3 40.54 -18.92 4.33
N ASN A 4 39.38 -18.27 4.14
CA ASN A 4 38.98 -17.67 2.88
C ASN A 4 39.14 -16.15 2.97
N ARG A 5 40.25 -15.64 2.42
CA ARG A 5 40.47 -14.21 2.17
C ARG A 5 39.58 -13.77 1.01
N LYS A 6 38.58 -12.91 1.29
CA LYS A 6 37.90 -12.13 0.24
C LYS A 6 38.66 -10.83 0.00
N ILE A 7 39.02 -10.63 -1.26
CA ILE A 7 39.68 -9.46 -1.83
C ILE A 7 38.69 -8.30 -1.84
N LEU A 8 39.07 -7.20 -1.19
CA LEU A 8 38.34 -5.93 -1.17
C LEU A 8 38.90 -5.05 -2.30
N THR A 9 38.14 -4.90 -3.39
CA THR A 9 38.48 -3.97 -4.47
C THR A 9 37.88 -2.61 -4.16
N LEU A 10 38.73 -1.65 -3.76
CA LEU A 10 38.42 -0.22 -3.71
C LEU A 10 38.27 0.30 -5.16
N LEU A 11 37.11 0.87 -5.49
CA LEU A 11 36.93 1.74 -6.65
C LEU A 11 36.86 3.18 -6.15
N ALA A 12 37.91 3.93 -6.46
CA ALA A 12 38.05 5.35 -6.16
C ALA A 12 37.58 6.21 -7.34
N ALA A 13 36.98 7.34 -6.96
CA ALA A 13 37.02 8.65 -7.59
C ALA A 13 36.49 8.83 -9.03
N GLY A 14 35.46 9.68 -9.13
CA GLY A 14 35.01 10.29 -10.38
C GLY A 14 34.04 11.44 -10.12
N LEU A 15 34.42 12.41 -9.28
CA LEU A 15 33.65 13.64 -9.05
C LEU A 15 34.01 14.65 -10.14
N LEU A 16 33.22 14.72 -11.21
CA LEU A 16 33.26 15.81 -12.18
C LEU A 16 32.33 16.93 -11.69
N LEU A 17 32.93 18.01 -11.17
CA LEU A 17 32.23 19.30 -11.07
C LEU A 17 32.25 19.97 -12.45
N THR A 18 31.09 20.10 -13.08
CA THR A 18 30.89 21.02 -14.20
C THR A 18 30.19 22.27 -13.69
N THR A 19 30.96 23.33 -13.49
CA THR A 19 30.47 24.70 -13.34
C THR A 19 29.93 25.20 -14.68
N GLY A 20 28.61 25.25 -14.82
CA GLY A 20 27.92 25.98 -15.88
C GLY A 20 27.23 27.20 -15.28
N CYS A 21 27.79 28.38 -15.51
CA CYS A 21 27.06 29.65 -15.41
C CYS A 21 26.10 29.72 -16.60
N ASP A 22 24.82 30.00 -16.40
CA ASP A 22 24.13 30.92 -17.30
C ASP A 22 22.77 31.44 -16.78
N SER A 23 22.67 32.77 -16.85
CA SER A 23 21.49 33.57 -17.22
C SER A 23 20.19 33.50 -16.40
N VAL A 24 20.13 34.43 -15.44
CA VAL A 24 19.07 35.43 -15.19
C VAL A 24 17.79 35.31 -16.03
N ARG A 25 16.66 35.05 -15.36
CA ARG A 25 15.36 35.66 -15.68
C ARG A 25 14.61 36.00 -14.40
N GLN A 26 14.75 37.26 -14.01
CA GLN A 26 13.97 37.88 -12.94
C GLN A 26 12.56 38.13 -13.50
N VAL A 27 11.59 37.31 -13.10
CA VAL A 27 10.17 37.52 -13.41
C VAL A 27 9.52 38.18 -12.19
N ALA A 28 8.74 39.22 -12.47
CA ALA A 28 8.20 40.17 -11.52
C ALA A 28 7.40 39.54 -10.38
N SER A 29 7.60 40.10 -9.20
CA SER A 29 6.88 39.85 -7.95
C SER A 29 5.42 40.32 -8.07
N PRO A 30 4.40 39.45 -7.95
CA PRO A 30 3.02 39.90 -7.81
C PRO A 30 2.80 40.46 -6.40
N ALA A 31 2.12 41.60 -6.34
CA ALA A 31 1.79 42.32 -5.13
C ALA A 31 1.05 41.45 -4.11
N ALA A 32 1.50 41.49 -2.86
CA ALA A 32 0.83 40.87 -1.73
C ALA A 32 -0.50 41.57 -1.47
N VAL A 33 -1.61 40.85 -1.64
CA VAL A 33 -2.93 41.25 -1.14
C VAL A 33 -3.04 40.76 0.30
N SER A 34 -2.88 41.67 1.26
CA SER A 34 -3.17 41.39 2.66
C SER A 34 -4.68 41.32 2.88
N THR A 35 -5.23 40.12 2.94
CA THR A 35 -6.56 39.88 3.50
C THR A 35 -6.44 39.67 5.01
N THR A 36 -6.95 40.63 5.77
CA THR A 36 -7.12 40.54 7.22
C THR A 36 -8.16 39.49 7.55
N ALA A 37 -7.74 38.32 8.05
CA ALA A 37 -8.65 37.29 8.52
C ALA A 37 -9.16 37.63 9.92
N THR A 38 -10.48 37.63 10.09
CA THR A 38 -11.18 37.71 11.37
C THR A 38 -10.87 36.46 12.22
N PRO A 39 -10.59 36.60 13.52
CA PRO A 39 -10.31 35.45 14.38
C PRO A 39 -11.58 34.59 14.58
N PRO A 40 -11.48 33.25 14.54
CA PRO A 40 -12.60 32.37 14.87
C PRO A 40 -12.92 32.44 16.37
N THR A 41 -14.21 32.48 16.68
CA THR A 41 -14.76 32.42 18.03
C THR A 41 -14.55 31.01 18.59
N THR A 42 -13.83 30.93 19.71
CA THR A 42 -13.68 29.71 20.51
C THR A 42 -14.98 29.41 21.24
N GLU A 43 -15.75 28.42 20.76
CA GLU A 43 -16.82 27.80 21.54
C GLU A 43 -16.26 26.59 22.28
N THR A 44 -16.37 26.62 23.61
CA THR A 44 -15.96 25.55 24.53
C THR A 44 -17.05 24.48 24.58
N PRO A 45 -16.83 23.24 24.12
CA PRO A 45 -17.74 22.15 24.42
C PRO A 45 -17.60 21.75 25.89
N THR A 46 -18.72 21.75 26.60
CA THR A 46 -18.88 21.27 27.97
C THR A 46 -19.10 19.76 27.92
N ASP A 47 -18.17 18.99 28.47
CA ASP A 47 -18.29 17.54 28.66
C ASP A 47 -19.41 17.21 29.66
N THR A 48 -20.24 16.22 29.34
CA THR A 48 -21.07 15.50 30.32
C THR A 48 -20.88 13.99 30.09
N PRO A 49 -20.20 13.27 30.99
CA PRO A 49 -20.19 11.82 30.95
C PRO A 49 -21.48 11.26 31.56
N THR A 50 -22.24 10.50 30.79
CA THR A 50 -23.30 9.62 31.31
C THR A 50 -22.76 8.19 31.37
N THR A 51 -22.49 7.72 32.59
CA THR A 51 -22.24 6.32 32.91
C THR A 51 -23.58 5.57 32.92
N THR A 52 -23.68 4.44 32.22
CA THR A 52 -24.76 3.47 32.41
C THR A 52 -24.14 2.08 32.56
N GLU A 53 -24.14 1.60 33.80
CA GLU A 53 -24.01 0.19 34.16
C GLU A 53 -25.28 -0.55 33.70
N THR A 54 -25.15 -1.73 33.09
CA THR A 54 -26.21 -2.77 33.12
C THR A 54 -25.60 -4.16 32.91
N THR A 55 -25.43 -4.84 34.05
CA THR A 55 -25.89 -6.18 34.46
C THR A 55 -26.08 -7.33 33.46
N ALA A 56 -25.66 -8.49 33.95
CA ALA A 56 -25.50 -9.83 33.39
C ALA A 56 -26.79 -10.68 33.19
N GLU A 57 -26.54 -11.97 32.90
CA GLU A 57 -27.43 -13.15 32.82
C GLU A 57 -27.99 -13.41 31.39
N THR A 58 -28.14 -14.63 30.84
CA THR A 58 -28.41 -15.96 31.41
C THR A 58 -28.04 -17.08 30.41
N THR A 59 -27.60 -18.22 30.95
CA THR A 59 -27.48 -19.58 30.40
C THR A 59 -28.69 -20.12 29.65
N SER A 60 -28.50 -20.92 28.60
CA SER A 60 -29.33 -22.11 28.31
C SER A 60 -28.60 -23.06 27.36
N GLU A 61 -28.47 -24.32 27.81
CA GLU A 61 -27.95 -25.47 27.08
C GLU A 61 -29.10 -26.11 26.29
N GLU A 62 -28.94 -26.35 25.00
CA GLU A 62 -29.84 -27.21 24.23
C GLU A 62 -29.02 -28.25 23.46
N THR A 63 -29.26 -29.52 23.78
CA THR A 63 -28.59 -30.70 23.22
C THR A 63 -29.32 -31.12 21.95
N THR A 64 -28.66 -31.04 20.80
CA THR A 64 -29.18 -31.56 19.52
C THR A 64 -28.29 -32.70 19.02
N THR A 65 -28.92 -33.84 18.73
CA THR A 65 -28.33 -35.07 18.18
C THR A 65 -28.17 -34.92 16.66
N GLU A 66 -26.94 -35.04 16.15
CA GLU A 66 -26.65 -34.99 14.71
C GLU A 66 -26.37 -36.40 14.15
N GLU A 67 -27.05 -36.72 13.05
CA GLU A 67 -26.86 -37.92 12.22
C GLU A 67 -25.56 -37.82 11.40
N GLU A 68 -24.70 -38.83 11.49
CA GLU A 68 -23.50 -38.98 10.66
C GLU A 68 -23.87 -39.18 9.18
N THR A 69 -23.87 -38.09 8.40
CA THR A 69 -23.85 -38.17 6.94
C THR A 69 -22.40 -38.09 6.48
N THR A 70 -21.80 -39.24 6.18
CA THR A 70 -20.45 -39.36 5.61
C THR A 70 -20.44 -38.82 4.17
N THR A 71 -20.24 -37.51 4.03
CA THR A 71 -20.00 -36.87 2.73
C THR A 71 -18.55 -37.14 2.35
N SER A 72 -18.34 -37.92 1.27
CA SER A 72 -17.01 -38.13 0.70
C SER A 72 -16.47 -36.80 0.16
N GLU A 73 -15.65 -36.15 0.97
CA GLU A 73 -14.82 -35.01 0.58
C GLU A 73 -13.89 -35.47 -0.56
N THR A 74 -14.22 -35.05 -1.78
CA THR A 74 -13.27 -35.10 -2.88
C THR A 74 -12.22 -34.06 -2.57
N GLU A 75 -11.04 -34.52 -2.13
CA GLU A 75 -9.85 -33.70 -1.92
C GLU A 75 -9.45 -33.04 -3.25
N GLU A 76 -10.10 -31.93 -3.60
CA GLU A 76 -9.51 -30.97 -4.53
C GLU A 76 -8.24 -30.49 -3.86
N ALA A 77 -7.10 -30.86 -4.42
CA ALA A 77 -5.80 -30.41 -3.95
C ALA A 77 -5.79 -28.88 -3.96
N SER A 78 -6.04 -28.28 -2.80
CA SER A 78 -6.00 -26.84 -2.55
C SER A 78 -4.63 -26.33 -2.94
N ARG A 79 -4.50 -25.81 -4.15
CA ARG A 79 -3.29 -25.13 -4.58
C ARG A 79 -3.18 -23.88 -3.72
N SER A 80 -2.09 -23.77 -2.97
CA SER A 80 -1.85 -22.61 -2.12
C SER A 80 -1.73 -21.36 -2.99
N THR A 81 -2.63 -20.39 -2.81
CA THR A 81 -2.57 -19.07 -3.45
C THR A 81 -1.45 -18.20 -2.85
N THR A 82 -0.82 -18.64 -1.75
CA THR A 82 0.29 -17.93 -1.09
C THR A 82 1.63 -18.20 -1.79
N GLY A 83 2.50 -17.19 -1.81
CA GLY A 83 3.80 -17.25 -2.49
C GLY A 83 4.49 -15.90 -2.62
N SER A 84 5.68 -15.92 -3.22
CA SER A 84 6.42 -14.72 -3.62
C SER A 84 6.75 -14.83 -5.11
N TYR A 85 6.34 -13.82 -5.87
CA TYR A 85 6.41 -13.80 -7.31
C TYR A 85 7.23 -12.61 -7.78
N ASP A 86 8.19 -12.87 -8.66
CA ASP A 86 8.90 -11.82 -9.38
C ASP A 86 8.08 -11.44 -10.60
N VAL A 87 7.51 -10.23 -10.58
CA VAL A 87 6.57 -9.79 -11.60
C VAL A 87 7.11 -8.59 -12.36
N THR A 88 6.59 -8.41 -13.56
CA THR A 88 6.72 -7.17 -14.33
C THR A 88 5.43 -6.37 -14.21
N ILE A 89 5.55 -5.10 -13.85
CA ILE A 89 4.45 -4.12 -13.88
C ILE A 89 4.68 -3.21 -15.08
N SER A 90 3.69 -3.12 -15.98
CA SER A 90 3.72 -2.23 -17.14
C SER A 90 2.45 -1.41 -17.21
N GLY A 91 2.56 -0.09 -17.36
CA GLY A 91 1.41 0.79 -17.24
C GLY A 91 1.70 2.26 -17.47
N SER A 92 0.83 3.11 -16.94
CA SER A 92 0.98 4.56 -16.95
C SER A 92 0.55 5.19 -15.62
N VAL A 93 1.20 6.29 -15.26
CA VAL A 93 0.84 7.10 -14.09
C VAL A 93 0.99 8.57 -14.44
N SER A 94 -0.08 9.35 -14.28
CA SER A 94 -0.11 10.78 -14.68
C SER A 94 0.34 10.99 -16.14
N GLY A 95 0.00 10.08 -17.04
CA GLY A 95 0.40 10.11 -18.46
C GLY A 95 1.84 9.65 -18.75
N HIS A 96 2.63 9.30 -17.73
CA HIS A 96 3.97 8.73 -17.91
C HIS A 96 3.91 7.21 -18.00
N SER A 97 4.27 6.65 -19.15
CA SER A 97 4.41 5.20 -19.33
C SER A 97 5.59 4.66 -18.55
N PHE A 98 5.46 3.45 -17.99
CA PHE A 98 6.55 2.77 -17.31
C PHE A 98 6.50 1.25 -17.52
N ARG A 99 7.64 0.61 -17.31
CA ARG A 99 7.79 -0.84 -17.18
C ARG A 99 8.85 -1.14 -16.13
N ARG A 100 8.52 -1.94 -15.11
CA ARG A 100 9.37 -2.17 -13.93
C ARG A 100 9.28 -3.60 -13.44
N SER A 101 10.38 -4.10 -12.89
CA SER A 101 10.35 -5.30 -12.05
C SER A 101 9.77 -4.97 -10.68
N ALA A 102 9.07 -5.93 -10.09
CA ALA A 102 8.47 -5.83 -8.78
C ALA A 102 8.44 -7.19 -8.10
N THR A 103 8.21 -7.19 -6.80
CA THR A 103 7.90 -8.39 -6.03
C THR A 103 6.45 -8.31 -5.57
N LEU A 104 5.68 -9.34 -5.87
CA LEU A 104 4.34 -9.56 -5.35
C LEU A 104 4.41 -10.70 -4.34
N ARG A 105 3.92 -10.49 -3.12
CA ARG A 105 3.82 -11.53 -2.09
C ARG A 105 2.36 -11.68 -1.72
N ILE A 106 1.90 -12.92 -1.70
CA ILE A 106 0.61 -13.31 -1.14
C ILE A 106 0.94 -14.16 0.07
N VAL A 107 0.56 -13.72 1.25
CA VAL A 107 0.89 -14.39 2.51
C VAL A 107 -0.38 -14.72 3.27
N GLU A 108 -0.26 -15.64 4.22
CA GLU A 108 -1.31 -15.84 5.22
C GLU A 108 -1.60 -14.51 5.94
N THR A 109 -2.82 -14.37 6.43
CA THR A 109 -3.27 -13.20 7.19
C THR A 109 -2.26 -12.78 8.24
N ILE A 110 -1.81 -11.54 8.16
CA ILE A 110 -1.01 -10.85 9.15
C ILE A 110 -2.01 -10.33 10.19
N SER A 111 -1.98 -10.92 11.38
CA SER A 111 -2.91 -10.62 12.46
C SER A 111 -3.03 -9.12 12.71
N SER A 112 -4.18 -8.53 12.41
CA SER A 112 -4.41 -7.12 12.69
C SER A 112 -4.87 -6.92 14.13
N THR A 113 -4.10 -6.16 14.90
CA THR A 113 -4.52 -5.76 16.24
C THR A 113 -5.08 -4.34 16.18
N GLY A 114 -6.37 -4.21 16.44
CA GLY A 114 -7.04 -2.91 16.53
C GLY A 114 -7.47 -2.29 15.19
N SER A 115 -7.56 -3.06 14.10
CA SER A 115 -8.34 -2.62 12.93
C SER A 115 -9.83 -2.87 13.19
N THR A 116 -10.68 -2.05 12.55
CA THR A 116 -12.14 -2.25 12.54
C THR A 116 -12.62 -2.96 11.27
N ASN A 117 -11.69 -3.37 10.40
CA ASN A 117 -12.02 -4.05 9.16
C ASN A 117 -12.13 -5.55 9.43
N ASP A 118 -12.94 -6.26 8.65
CA ASP A 118 -12.97 -7.71 8.70
C ASP A 118 -11.58 -8.28 8.41
N VAL A 119 -11.28 -9.44 9.01
CA VAL A 119 -9.98 -10.10 8.86
C VAL A 119 -9.78 -10.50 7.40
N ASN A 120 -8.73 -9.95 6.76
CA ASN A 120 -8.37 -10.31 5.39
C ASN A 120 -8.09 -11.82 5.28
N PRO A 121 -8.63 -12.55 4.29
CA PRO A 121 -8.38 -13.99 4.14
C PRO A 121 -6.92 -14.31 3.78
N VAL A 122 -6.24 -13.38 3.14
CA VAL A 122 -4.81 -13.36 2.83
C VAL A 122 -4.33 -11.92 2.82
N ASP A 123 -3.02 -11.71 2.98
CA ASP A 123 -2.43 -10.38 2.75
C ASP A 123 -1.60 -10.33 1.48
N VAL A 124 -1.73 -9.21 0.77
CA VAL A 124 -1.09 -8.97 -0.53
C VAL A 124 -0.12 -7.79 -0.41
N CYS A 125 1.14 -8.03 -0.73
CA CYS A 125 2.20 -7.04 -0.69
C CYS A 125 2.82 -6.87 -2.10
N LEU A 126 2.69 -5.69 -2.70
CA LEU A 126 3.28 -5.33 -3.98
C LEU A 126 4.34 -4.25 -3.80
N ALA A 127 5.57 -4.53 -4.23
CA ALA A 127 6.68 -3.58 -4.11
C ALA A 127 7.47 -3.46 -5.42
N SER A 128 7.58 -2.24 -5.94
CA SER A 128 8.51 -1.85 -7.00
C SER A 128 9.24 -0.58 -6.61
N GLY A 129 10.52 -0.71 -6.22
CA GLY A 129 11.37 0.41 -5.83
C GLY A 129 11.01 1.03 -4.47
N ASN A 130 11.27 2.33 -4.34
CA ASN A 130 10.99 3.09 -3.13
C ASN A 130 10.43 4.47 -3.52
N PRO A 131 9.11 4.61 -3.67
CA PRO A 131 8.53 5.84 -4.19
C PRO A 131 8.75 7.07 -3.29
N ALA A 132 9.00 6.88 -1.99
CA ALA A 132 9.32 7.96 -1.05
C ALA A 132 10.81 8.37 -1.09
N ALA A 133 11.74 7.41 -1.10
CA ALA A 133 13.18 7.71 -1.02
C ALA A 133 13.86 7.87 -2.39
N GLN A 134 13.39 7.16 -3.40
CA GLN A 134 13.92 7.18 -4.76
C GLN A 134 12.76 7.20 -5.78
N PRO A 135 12.08 8.36 -5.89
CA PRO A 135 10.91 8.50 -6.73
C PRO A 135 11.22 8.26 -8.21
N GLN A 136 10.43 7.36 -8.81
CA GLN A 136 10.47 7.05 -10.24
C GLN A 136 9.04 6.76 -10.73
N PRO A 137 8.71 7.08 -11.99
CA PRO A 137 7.43 6.72 -12.58
C PRO A 137 7.14 5.23 -12.41
N GLY A 138 5.97 4.93 -11.87
CA GLY A 138 5.50 3.56 -11.66
C GLY A 138 6.04 2.89 -10.40
N ALA A 139 6.94 3.53 -9.64
CA ALA A 139 7.36 3.02 -8.34
C ALA A 139 6.15 2.96 -7.41
N ILE A 140 5.96 1.83 -6.74
CA ILE A 140 4.81 1.55 -5.89
C ILE A 140 5.23 0.72 -4.68
N ARG A 141 4.66 1.02 -3.53
CA ARG A 141 4.63 0.17 -2.34
C ARG A 141 3.20 0.11 -1.87
N PHE A 142 2.61 -1.07 -1.97
CA PHE A 142 1.21 -1.30 -1.65
C PHE A 142 1.11 -2.60 -0.84
N GLY A 143 0.36 -2.56 0.26
CA GLY A 143 0.08 -3.68 1.13
C GLY A 143 -1.35 -3.61 1.61
N SER A 144 -2.00 -4.77 1.74
CA SER A 144 -3.29 -4.88 2.43
C SER A 144 -3.15 -4.69 3.94
N ASN A 145 -2.00 -5.05 4.51
CA ASN A 145 -1.64 -4.81 5.90
C ASN A 145 -0.27 -4.09 5.99
N SER A 146 -0.08 -3.25 7.00
CA SER A 146 1.16 -2.50 7.22
C SER A 146 2.38 -3.41 7.42
N GLY A 147 2.20 -4.65 7.88
CA GLY A 147 3.24 -5.69 7.97
C GLY A 147 3.86 -6.06 6.62
N CYS A 148 3.20 -5.74 5.50
CA CYS A 148 3.78 -5.84 4.16
C CYS A 148 4.99 -4.91 3.95
N LEU A 149 5.05 -3.82 4.70
CA LEU A 149 6.00 -2.73 4.52
C LEU A 149 7.08 -2.84 5.60
N SER A 150 8.05 -3.71 5.37
CA SER A 150 9.15 -3.91 6.31
C SER A 150 9.87 -2.60 6.64
N GLY A 151 10.09 -2.36 7.94
CA GLY A 151 10.81 -1.20 8.47
C GLY A 151 9.97 0.01 8.88
N THR A 152 8.64 -0.04 8.76
CA THR A 152 7.76 1.05 9.21
C THR A 152 7.47 1.02 10.72
N GLY A 153 7.68 -0.12 11.39
CA GLY A 153 7.39 -0.28 12.82
C GLY A 153 5.92 0.01 13.18
N ALA A 154 5.05 0.07 12.17
CA ALA A 154 3.64 0.32 12.35
C ALA A 154 3.01 -0.89 13.05
N ALA A 155 1.97 -0.66 13.85
CA ALA A 155 1.07 -1.72 14.26
C ALA A 155 0.57 -2.46 13.00
N ASP A 156 0.31 -3.76 13.09
CA ASP A 156 -0.27 -4.58 12.02
C ASP A 156 -1.69 -4.05 11.72
N LEU A 157 -1.76 -3.06 10.83
CA LEU A 157 -2.95 -2.28 10.51
C LEU A 157 -3.40 -2.64 9.11
N ASP A 158 -4.69 -2.90 8.94
CA ASP A 158 -5.27 -3.16 7.63
C ASP A 158 -5.41 -1.85 6.85
N LEU A 159 -4.62 -1.73 5.77
CA LEU A 159 -4.56 -0.58 4.87
C LEU A 159 -5.47 -0.75 3.64
N ALA A 160 -5.91 -1.98 3.38
CA ALA A 160 -6.80 -2.34 2.27
C ALA A 160 -7.70 -3.52 2.68
N SER A 161 -8.88 -3.63 2.08
CA SER A 161 -9.72 -4.82 2.18
C SER A 161 -9.36 -5.84 1.12
N VAL A 162 -9.43 -7.12 1.45
CA VAL A 162 -9.11 -8.24 0.55
C VAL A 162 -10.30 -9.17 0.40
N ASP A 163 -10.68 -9.46 -0.83
CA ASP A 163 -11.61 -10.52 -1.20
C ASP A 163 -10.86 -11.57 -2.03
N ALA A 164 -11.03 -12.85 -1.69
CA ALA A 164 -10.32 -13.95 -2.35
C ALA A 164 -11.28 -15.07 -2.72
N ASP A 165 -11.37 -15.36 -4.01
CA ASP A 165 -12.20 -16.43 -4.56
C ASP A 165 -11.36 -17.32 -5.49
N GLY A 166 -11.10 -18.54 -5.01
CA GLY A 166 -10.20 -19.50 -5.65
C GLY A 166 -8.80 -18.92 -5.88
N GLY A 167 -8.43 -18.77 -7.15
CA GLY A 167 -7.14 -18.22 -7.57
C GLY A 167 -7.13 -16.70 -7.79
N THR A 168 -8.27 -16.01 -7.63
CA THR A 168 -8.39 -14.56 -7.86
C THR A 168 -8.49 -13.81 -6.53
N ILE A 169 -7.69 -12.75 -6.41
CA ILE A 169 -7.65 -11.87 -5.24
C ILE A 169 -7.91 -10.44 -5.70
N ASP A 170 -8.90 -9.81 -5.10
CA ASP A 170 -9.23 -8.39 -5.25
C ASP A 170 -8.81 -7.65 -3.97
N VAL A 171 -8.09 -6.55 -4.14
CA VAL A 171 -7.58 -5.72 -3.03
C VAL A 171 -7.95 -4.26 -3.28
N GLU A 172 -8.68 -3.67 -2.35
CA GLU A 172 -9.21 -2.30 -2.46
C GLU A 172 -8.67 -1.41 -1.34
N PRO A 173 -8.03 -0.26 -1.64
CA PRO A 173 -7.51 0.64 -0.62
C PRO A 173 -8.64 1.12 0.31
N VAL A 174 -8.36 1.18 1.62
CA VAL A 174 -9.27 1.79 2.58
C VAL A 174 -8.93 3.29 2.68
N GLU A 175 -9.81 4.16 2.18
CA GLU A 175 -9.58 5.61 2.10
C GLU A 175 -9.18 6.23 3.45
N SER A 176 -9.83 5.83 4.54
CA SER A 176 -9.54 6.34 5.88
C SER A 176 -8.12 6.04 6.35
N MET A 177 -7.47 5.03 5.76
CA MET A 177 -6.09 4.62 6.07
C MET A 177 -5.06 5.29 5.17
N ALA A 178 -5.46 5.99 4.10
CA ALA A 178 -4.52 6.63 3.19
C ALA A 178 -3.63 7.68 3.89
N ALA A 179 -4.18 8.38 4.90
CA ALA A 179 -3.46 9.37 5.69
C ALA A 179 -2.31 8.78 6.53
N THR A 180 -2.31 7.47 6.79
CA THR A 180 -1.21 6.78 7.49
C THR A 180 0.07 6.73 6.64
N GLY A 181 -0.07 6.89 5.32
CA GLY A 181 1.03 6.85 4.38
C GLY A 181 1.67 5.48 4.19
N GLY A 182 1.01 4.39 4.60
CA GLY A 182 1.51 3.04 4.37
C GLY A 182 1.59 2.71 2.88
N ASN A 183 0.50 2.96 2.15
CA ASN A 183 0.44 2.71 0.72
C ASN A 183 0.81 3.95 -0.08
N LEU A 184 1.76 3.84 -1.01
CA LEU A 184 2.18 4.98 -1.83
C LEU A 184 2.72 4.59 -3.21
N PHE A 185 2.54 5.47 -4.18
CA PHE A 185 3.16 5.38 -5.51
C PHE A 185 3.65 6.75 -5.98
N THR A 186 4.49 6.78 -7.03
CA THR A 186 5.02 8.04 -7.58
C THR A 186 4.89 8.09 -9.11
N ALA A 187 4.60 9.31 -9.62
CA ALA A 187 4.41 9.57 -11.03
C ALA A 187 5.66 10.11 -11.77
N SER A 188 6.63 10.69 -11.05
CA SER A 188 7.75 11.43 -11.66
C SER A 188 9.11 11.12 -11.02
N THR A 189 10.19 11.41 -11.75
CA THR A 189 11.56 11.35 -11.24
C THR A 189 12.01 12.74 -10.75
N SER A 190 11.88 13.05 -9.46
CA SER A 190 12.58 14.21 -8.88
C SER A 190 12.55 14.16 -7.36
N ILE A 191 13.45 14.87 -6.68
CA ILE A 191 13.40 15.01 -5.21
C ILE A 191 12.15 15.77 -4.73
N ALA A 192 11.52 16.53 -5.62
CA ALA A 192 10.25 17.22 -5.38
C ALA A 192 9.04 16.40 -5.91
N ALA A 193 9.24 15.13 -6.24
CA ALA A 193 8.16 14.28 -6.73
C ALA A 193 7.14 14.06 -5.60
N CYS A 194 5.87 14.17 -5.97
CA CYS A 194 4.76 13.90 -5.07
C CYS A 194 4.64 12.40 -4.85
N PRO A 195 4.68 11.91 -3.59
CA PRO A 195 4.08 10.63 -3.27
C PRO A 195 2.55 10.79 -3.39
N TYR A 196 1.91 9.76 -3.92
CA TYR A 196 0.47 9.65 -4.01
C TYR A 196 0.00 8.49 -3.16
N TYR A 197 -1.02 8.73 -2.33
CA TYR A 197 -1.61 7.74 -1.44
C TYR A 197 -2.88 7.20 -2.10
N PRO A 198 -2.97 5.88 -2.41
CA PRO A 198 -4.19 5.29 -2.97
C PRO A 198 -5.36 5.49 -2.02
N VAL A 199 -6.47 6.01 -2.54
CA VAL A 199 -7.73 6.21 -1.80
C VAL A 199 -8.89 5.42 -2.40
N SER A 200 -8.78 5.00 -3.66
CA SER A 200 -9.80 4.19 -4.31
C SER A 200 -9.21 3.40 -5.48
N GLY A 201 -10.04 2.51 -6.04
CA GLY A 201 -9.68 1.61 -7.12
C GLY A 201 -9.36 0.20 -6.61
N ARG A 202 -8.62 -0.58 -7.39
CA ARG A 202 -8.34 -1.99 -7.07
C ARG A 202 -7.04 -2.52 -7.65
N LEU A 203 -6.44 -3.43 -6.89
CA LEU A 203 -5.46 -4.40 -7.38
C LEU A 203 -6.19 -5.73 -7.54
N ARG A 204 -6.17 -6.30 -8.74
CA ARG A 204 -6.68 -7.64 -9.01
C ARG A 204 -5.54 -8.54 -9.43
N VAL A 205 -5.40 -9.69 -8.79
CA VAL A 205 -4.38 -10.70 -9.07
C VAL A 205 -5.05 -12.04 -9.31
N THR A 206 -4.56 -12.79 -10.29
CA THR A 206 -4.91 -14.20 -10.51
C THR A 206 -3.65 -15.04 -10.48
N VAL A 207 -3.66 -16.10 -9.67
CA VAL A 207 -2.61 -17.12 -9.58
C VAL A 207 -3.13 -18.41 -10.20
N ASP A 208 -2.43 -18.94 -11.20
CA ASP A 208 -2.75 -20.22 -11.83
C ASP A 208 -1.48 -21.01 -12.13
N GLY A 209 -1.37 -22.22 -11.59
CA GLY A 209 -0.24 -23.11 -11.87
C GLY A 209 1.15 -22.57 -11.49
N GLY A 210 1.23 -21.50 -10.69
CA GLY A 210 2.47 -20.81 -10.34
C GLY A 210 2.74 -19.55 -11.16
N ASP A 211 2.01 -19.35 -12.26
CA ASP A 211 2.01 -18.11 -13.02
C ASP A 211 1.13 -17.07 -12.31
N VAL A 212 1.49 -15.79 -12.43
CA VAL A 212 0.72 -14.69 -11.86
C VAL A 212 0.42 -13.61 -12.87
N SER A 213 -0.83 -13.17 -12.90
CA SER A 213 -1.28 -12.06 -13.75
C SER A 213 -2.21 -11.14 -13.00
N GLY A 214 -2.38 -9.91 -13.48
CA GLY A 214 -3.27 -8.99 -12.81
C GLY A 214 -3.30 -7.59 -13.39
N SER A 215 -3.98 -6.71 -12.67
CA SER A 215 -4.04 -5.27 -12.96
C SER A 215 -4.09 -4.44 -11.70
N VAL A 216 -3.56 -3.23 -11.80
CA VAL A 216 -3.63 -2.19 -10.78
C VAL A 216 -4.35 -1.01 -11.40
N GLU A 217 -5.41 -0.55 -10.76
CA GLU A 217 -6.09 0.69 -11.11
C GLU A 217 -6.35 1.44 -9.81
N PHE A 218 -5.53 2.45 -9.50
CA PHE A 218 -5.69 3.26 -8.30
C PHE A 218 -5.90 4.72 -8.64
N THR A 219 -6.76 5.38 -7.88
CA THR A 219 -6.74 6.84 -7.77
C THR A 219 -6.07 7.20 -6.46
N GLY A 220 -5.06 8.06 -6.53
CA GLY A 220 -4.37 8.57 -5.34
C GLY A 220 -4.39 10.09 -5.28
N TYR A 221 -4.37 10.62 -4.06
CA TYR A 221 -4.15 12.04 -3.82
C TYR A 221 -2.70 12.28 -3.38
N GLY A 222 -2.15 13.42 -3.75
CA GLY A 222 -0.88 13.89 -3.20
C GLY A 222 -1.12 15.01 -2.18
N GLY A 223 -0.04 15.51 -1.58
CA GLY A 223 -0.12 16.66 -0.67
C GLY A 223 -0.63 17.94 -1.34
N ALA A 224 -0.62 19.07 -0.61
CA ALA A 224 -1.25 20.34 -1.00
C ALA A 224 -0.92 20.89 -2.41
N PHE A 225 0.20 20.46 -3.02
CA PHE A 225 0.64 20.92 -4.35
C PHE A 225 0.58 19.84 -5.43
N CYS A 226 -0.08 18.71 -5.14
CA CYS A 226 -0.07 17.51 -5.95
C CYS A 226 -1.51 17.10 -6.24
N PRO A 227 -2.05 17.34 -7.45
CA PRO A 227 -3.42 16.98 -7.77
C PRO A 227 -3.61 15.47 -7.71
N SER A 228 -4.85 15.00 -7.60
CA SER A 228 -5.13 13.56 -7.71
C SER A 228 -4.64 13.01 -9.05
N THR A 229 -4.17 11.76 -9.05
CA THR A 229 -3.70 11.07 -10.25
C THR A 229 -4.15 9.62 -10.27
N VAL A 230 -4.19 9.04 -11.47
CA VAL A 230 -4.47 7.62 -11.68
C VAL A 230 -3.16 6.86 -11.91
N TYR A 231 -3.09 5.67 -11.33
CA TYR A 231 -2.10 4.63 -11.60
C TYR A 231 -2.83 3.46 -12.28
N ASP A 232 -2.51 3.18 -13.53
CA ASP A 232 -3.11 2.08 -14.30
C ASP A 232 -1.98 1.18 -14.84
N ALA A 233 -2.00 -0.10 -14.48
CA ALA A 233 -0.99 -1.05 -14.90
C ALA A 233 -1.49 -2.49 -15.02
N LYS A 234 -0.72 -3.30 -15.76
CA LYS A 234 -0.83 -4.76 -15.82
C LYS A 234 0.34 -5.41 -15.09
N ILE A 235 0.06 -6.54 -14.47
CA ILE A 235 1.02 -7.41 -13.79
C ILE A 235 1.13 -8.72 -14.58
N SER A 236 2.36 -9.20 -14.76
CA SER A 236 2.66 -10.51 -15.35
C SER A 236 3.92 -11.09 -14.73
N GLY A 237 3.93 -12.37 -14.36
CA GLY A 237 5.09 -13.08 -13.82
C GLY A 237 4.87 -14.58 -13.77
#